data_AF-A0A517WLT9-F1
#
_entry.id   AF-A0A517WLT9-F1
#
_cell.length_a   1.000
_cell.length_b   1.000
_cell.length_c   1.000
_cell.angle_alpha   90.00
_cell.angle_beta   90.00
_cell.angle_gamma   90.00
#
_symmetry.space_group_name_H-M   'P 1'
#
loop_
_entity.id
_entity.type
_entity.pdbx_description
1 polymer ?
#
loop_
_entity_poly.entity_id
_entity_poly.type
_entity_poly.pdbx_seq_one_letter_code
_entity_poly.pdbx_strand_id
1 'polypeptide(L)'
;MNFNSKPTARTSDNRLLSALRELHPGLPIGWKLRLLLICWSLFLIGGFWVAIRIQPDPRGFGSHQQLGFAPCVIRNQFSIPCPSCGMTTSFSHFVRGQLSQSAQANTSGLILALVCLAMIPWSWISVYHRRLWLISNPELCLLWLICGLTSITVMEWAFRMTF
;
A
#
# COMPACT_ATOMS: atom_id res chain seq x y z
N MET A 1 -49.02 -12.47 40.96
CA MET A 1 -47.56 -12.63 40.79
C MET A 1 -47.17 -11.94 39.49
N ASN A 2 -46.53 -10.77 39.57
CA ASN A 2 -46.05 -9.99 38.42
C ASN A 2 -44.68 -10.52 38.00
N PHE A 3 -44.59 -11.13 36.81
CA PHE A 3 -43.30 -11.43 36.19
C PHE A 3 -42.99 -10.38 35.12
N ASN A 4 -42.13 -9.45 35.50
CA ASN A 4 -41.54 -8.43 34.67
C ASN A 4 -40.64 -9.09 33.61
N SER A 5 -41.07 -9.13 32.34
CA SER A 5 -40.25 -9.62 31.23
C SER A 5 -39.38 -8.47 30.70
N LYS A 6 -38.12 -8.49 31.09
CA LYS A 6 -37.07 -7.58 30.60
C LYS A 6 -36.99 -7.62 29.06
N PRO A 7 -36.78 -6.48 28.38
CA PRO A 7 -36.73 -6.44 26.92
C PRO A 7 -35.53 -7.23 26.38
N THR A 8 -35.79 -7.97 25.32
CA THR A 8 -34.89 -8.81 24.54
C THR A 8 -33.79 -8.00 23.83
N ALA A 9 -32.76 -7.56 24.54
CA ALA A 9 -31.59 -6.90 23.92
C ALA A 9 -30.71 -7.87 23.10
N ARG A 10 -30.73 -9.17 23.42
CA ARG A 10 -29.84 -10.18 22.80
C ARG A 10 -30.25 -10.56 21.36
N THR A 11 -31.49 -10.31 20.95
CA THR A 11 -32.03 -10.76 19.65
C THR A 11 -31.84 -9.72 18.54
N SER A 12 -31.78 -8.41 18.89
CA SER A 12 -31.50 -7.35 17.91
C SER A 12 -30.04 -7.36 17.48
N ASP A 13 -29.11 -7.54 18.42
CA ASP A 13 -27.66 -7.55 18.12
C ASP A 13 -27.29 -8.68 17.15
N ASN A 14 -27.83 -9.89 17.35
CA ASN A 14 -27.57 -11.01 16.45
C ASN A 14 -28.14 -10.79 15.04
N ARG A 15 -29.31 -10.13 14.93
CA ARG A 15 -29.92 -9.79 13.64
C ARG A 15 -29.17 -8.68 12.92
N LEU A 16 -28.66 -7.70 13.67
CA LEU A 16 -27.86 -6.60 13.14
C LEU A 16 -26.50 -7.12 12.67
N LEU A 17 -25.84 -7.98 13.45
CA LEU A 17 -24.61 -8.66 13.05
C LEU A 17 -24.80 -9.58 11.84
N SER A 18 -25.92 -10.32 11.76
CA SER A 18 -26.22 -11.12 10.56
C SER A 18 -26.54 -10.24 9.35
N ALA A 19 -27.27 -9.14 9.52
CA ALA A 19 -27.57 -8.21 8.43
C ALA A 19 -26.31 -7.48 7.93
N LEU A 20 -25.40 -7.08 8.82
CA LEU A 20 -24.10 -6.51 8.44
C LEU A 20 -23.21 -7.53 7.69
N ARG A 21 -23.34 -8.81 8.03
CA ARG A 21 -22.62 -9.91 7.35
C ARG A 21 -23.17 -10.21 5.96
N GLU A 22 -24.49 -10.09 5.81
CA GLU A 22 -25.20 -10.22 4.52
C GLU A 22 -25.00 -9.00 3.62
N LEU A 23 -24.83 -7.80 4.18
CA LEU A 23 -24.57 -6.57 3.42
C LEU A 23 -23.16 -6.50 2.80
N HIS A 24 -22.23 -7.37 3.23
CA HIS A 24 -20.87 -7.40 2.70
C HIS A 24 -20.52 -8.80 2.16
N PRO A 25 -21.22 -9.30 1.13
CA PRO A 25 -20.86 -10.54 0.48
C PRO A 25 -19.60 -10.28 -0.35
N GLY A 26 -18.43 -10.36 0.31
CA GLY A 26 -17.14 -10.32 -0.38
C GLY A 26 -17.14 -11.32 -1.53
N LEU A 27 -16.71 -10.87 -2.72
CA LEU A 27 -16.79 -11.65 -3.95
C LEU A 27 -16.10 -13.02 -3.73
N PRO A 28 -16.76 -14.15 -4.04
CA PRO A 28 -16.12 -15.46 -3.92
C PRO A 28 -14.89 -15.54 -4.82
N ILE A 29 -13.74 -15.89 -4.25
CA ILE A 29 -12.47 -15.91 -4.98
C ILE A 29 -12.30 -17.26 -5.68
N GLY A 30 -12.37 -17.24 -7.01
CA GLY A 30 -11.98 -18.36 -7.87
C GLY A 30 -10.48 -18.64 -7.83
N TRP A 31 -10.06 -19.84 -8.24
CA TRP A 31 -8.66 -20.28 -8.14
C TRP A 31 -7.68 -19.36 -8.90
N LYS A 32 -8.08 -18.81 -10.05
CA LYS A 32 -7.27 -17.85 -10.83
C LYS A 32 -6.93 -16.60 -10.03
N LEU A 33 -7.93 -16.03 -9.35
CA LEU A 33 -7.76 -14.81 -8.57
C LEU A 33 -6.90 -15.06 -7.31
N ARG A 34 -6.94 -16.26 -6.74
CA ARG A 34 -6.00 -16.65 -5.66
C ARG A 34 -4.57 -16.69 -6.16
N LEU A 35 -4.33 -17.30 -7.31
CA LEU A 35 -2.99 -17.33 -7.91
C LEU A 35 -2.50 -15.90 -8.19
N LEU A 36 -3.35 -15.03 -8.74
CA LEU A 36 -3.02 -13.63 -8.96
C LEU A 36 -2.64 -12.90 -7.65
N LEU A 37 -3.42 -13.07 -6.58
CA LEU A 37 -3.11 -12.47 -5.27
C LEU A 37 -1.81 -13.00 -4.66
N ILE A 38 -1.54 -14.30 -4.80
CA ILE A 38 -0.30 -14.91 -4.33
C ILE A 38 0.88 -14.38 -5.14
N CYS A 39 0.80 -14.37 -6.47
CA CYS A 39 1.84 -13.81 -7.33
C CYS A 39 2.09 -12.33 -7.04
N TRP A 40 1.04 -11.54 -6.82
CA TRP A 40 1.14 -10.14 -6.43
C TRP A 40 1.85 -9.96 -5.08
N SER A 41 1.44 -10.73 -4.07
CA SER A 41 2.08 -10.71 -2.75
C SER A 41 3.56 -11.08 -2.83
N LEU A 42 3.91 -12.13 -3.59
CA LEU A 42 5.30 -12.54 -3.82
C LEU A 42 6.11 -11.45 -4.53
N PHE A 43 5.52 -10.76 -5.52
CA PHE A 43 6.15 -9.63 -6.19
C PHE A 43 6.48 -8.50 -5.22
N LEU A 44 5.53 -8.12 -4.35
CA LEU A 44 5.75 -7.08 -3.33
C LEU A 44 6.84 -7.48 -2.33
N ILE A 45 6.83 -8.73 -1.86
CA ILE A 45 7.86 -9.27 -0.97
C ILE A 45 9.24 -9.23 -1.66
N GLY A 46 9.31 -9.59 -2.94
CA GLY A 46 10.53 -9.48 -3.76
C GLY A 46 11.06 -8.04 -3.83
N GLY A 47 10.17 -7.06 -4.00
CA GLY A 47 10.53 -5.65 -3.98
C GLY A 47 11.14 -5.20 -2.65
N PHE A 48 10.52 -5.57 -1.52
CA PHE A 48 11.08 -5.30 -0.19
C PHE A 48 12.40 -6.03 0.05
N TRP A 49 12.54 -7.26 -0.44
CA TRP A 49 13.78 -8.01 -0.35
C TRP A 49 14.93 -7.29 -1.08
N VAL A 50 14.67 -6.77 -2.28
CA VAL A 50 15.63 -5.93 -3.01
C VAL A 50 15.97 -4.66 -2.21
N ALA A 51 14.98 -3.99 -1.61
CA ALA A 51 15.21 -2.79 -0.80
C ALA A 51 16.11 -3.03 0.43
N ILE A 52 16.06 -4.24 1.01
CA ILE A 52 16.95 -4.66 2.10
C ILE A 52 18.41 -4.76 1.60
N ARG A 53 18.62 -5.25 0.37
CA ARG A 53 19.95 -5.44 -0.22
C ARG A 53 20.61 -4.13 -0.65
N ILE A 54 19.82 -3.13 -1.02
CA ILE A 54 20.31 -1.81 -1.42
C ILE A 54 20.71 -1.00 -0.19
N GLN A 55 21.89 -0.39 -0.23
CA GLN A 55 22.31 0.57 0.78
C GLN A 55 21.72 1.95 0.47
N PRO A 56 20.97 2.58 1.40
CA PRO A 56 20.44 3.92 1.17
C PRO A 56 21.59 4.92 1.04
N ASP A 57 21.53 5.75 0.01
CA ASP A 57 22.52 6.80 -0.23
C ASP A 57 22.22 8.00 0.70
N PRO A 58 23.20 8.56 1.42
CA PRO A 58 23.01 9.72 2.31
C PRO A 58 22.42 10.95 1.60
N ARG A 59 22.60 11.05 0.28
CA ARG A 59 22.03 12.14 -0.53
C ARG A 59 20.51 12.04 -0.66
N GLY A 60 19.90 10.90 -0.29
CA GLY A 60 18.46 10.66 -0.39
C GLY A 60 18.00 10.26 -1.81
N PHE A 61 18.92 10.05 -2.76
CA PHE A 61 18.62 9.64 -4.13
C PHE A 61 19.79 8.87 -4.76
N GLY A 62 19.55 8.23 -5.91
CA GLY A 62 20.60 7.55 -6.67
C GLY A 62 20.85 6.10 -6.28
N SER A 63 20.20 5.57 -5.23
CA SER A 63 20.32 4.17 -4.84
C SER A 63 19.87 3.19 -5.93
N HIS A 64 19.08 3.63 -6.92
CA HIS A 64 18.73 2.82 -8.09
C HIS A 64 19.95 2.49 -8.97
N GLN A 65 21.03 3.27 -8.90
CA GLN A 65 22.27 2.97 -9.62
C GLN A 65 22.95 1.69 -9.11
N GLN A 66 22.73 1.32 -7.84
CA GLN A 66 23.23 0.06 -7.27
C GLN A 66 22.54 -1.17 -7.91
N LEU A 67 21.40 -0.96 -8.58
CA LEU A 67 20.71 -2.00 -9.35
C LEU A 67 21.20 -2.07 -10.81
N GLY A 68 22.21 -1.29 -11.18
CA GLY A 68 22.72 -1.20 -12.56
C GLY A 68 21.94 -0.25 -13.46
N PHE A 69 21.01 0.53 -12.92
CA PHE A 69 20.28 1.53 -13.70
C PHE A 69 21.10 2.80 -13.93
N ALA A 70 20.85 3.45 -15.07
CA ALA A 70 21.47 4.72 -15.42
C ALA A 70 21.14 5.83 -14.41
N PRO A 71 22.04 6.83 -14.23
CA PRO A 71 21.74 8.01 -13.43
C PRO A 71 20.49 8.72 -13.95
N CYS A 72 19.76 9.37 -13.04
CA CYS A 72 18.52 10.08 -13.39
C CYS A 72 18.84 11.28 -14.29
N VAL A 73 18.51 11.16 -15.60
CA VAL A 73 18.77 12.21 -16.60
C VAL A 73 18.07 13.51 -16.25
N ILE A 74 16.85 13.46 -15.70
CA ILE A 74 16.07 14.65 -15.32
C ILE A 74 16.86 15.49 -14.30
N ARG A 75 17.36 14.84 -13.25
CA ARG A 75 18.13 15.56 -12.22
C ARG A 75 19.52 15.98 -12.69
N ASN A 76 20.17 15.15 -13.51
CA ASN A 76 21.53 15.41 -13.99
C ASN A 76 21.58 16.50 -15.08
N GLN A 77 20.57 16.54 -15.96
CA GLN A 77 20.57 17.42 -17.13
C GLN A 77 19.74 18.69 -16.92
N PHE A 78 18.64 18.61 -16.17
CA PHE A 78 17.73 19.74 -15.98
C PHE A 78 17.89 20.41 -14.61
N SER A 79 18.67 19.82 -13.69
CA SER A 79 18.86 20.34 -12.31
C SER A 79 17.57 20.51 -11.50
N ILE A 80 16.45 19.93 -11.97
CA ILE A 80 15.13 20.00 -11.31
C ILE A 80 14.97 18.78 -10.37
N PRO A 81 14.33 18.93 -9.20
CA PRO A 81 13.95 17.80 -8.38
C PRO A 81 13.02 16.85 -9.14
N CYS A 82 13.50 15.64 -9.43
CA CYS A 82 12.71 14.60 -10.08
C CYS A 82 11.77 13.92 -9.04
N PRO A 83 10.46 13.82 -9.32
CA PRO A 83 9.46 13.35 -8.34
C PRO A 83 9.65 11.88 -7.95
N SER A 84 10.13 11.08 -8.89
CA SER A 84 10.38 9.65 -8.71
C SER A 84 11.79 9.34 -8.21
N CYS A 85 12.67 10.34 -8.17
CA CYS A 85 14.04 10.15 -7.70
C CYS A 85 14.04 9.98 -6.17
N GLY A 86 14.80 9.00 -5.67
CA GLY A 86 14.84 8.69 -4.24
C GLY A 86 13.78 7.71 -3.74
N MET A 87 12.85 7.22 -4.58
CA MET A 87 11.90 6.18 -4.16
C MET A 87 12.61 4.92 -3.66
N THR A 88 13.61 4.40 -4.39
CA THR A 88 14.38 3.23 -3.95
C THR A 88 15.12 3.48 -2.65
N THR A 89 15.69 4.68 -2.48
CA THR A 89 16.36 5.10 -1.24
C THR A 89 15.37 5.18 -0.08
N SER A 90 14.17 5.72 -0.33
CA SER A 90 13.07 5.78 0.63
C SER A 90 12.61 4.39 1.06
N PHE A 91 12.47 3.43 0.13
CA PHE A 91 12.19 2.02 0.44
C PHE A 91 13.31 1.38 1.28
N SER A 92 14.57 1.64 0.95
CA SER A 92 15.71 1.13 1.72
C SER A 92 15.76 1.68 3.15
N HIS A 93 15.42 2.95 3.37
CA HIS A 93 15.26 3.51 4.72
C HIS A 93 14.04 2.92 5.43
N PHE A 94 12.92 2.72 4.72
CA PHE A 94 11.69 2.17 5.28
C PHE A 94 11.88 0.77 5.85
N VAL A 95 12.51 -0.15 5.10
CA VAL A 95 12.78 -1.53 5.57
C VAL A 95 13.77 -1.58 6.75
N ARG A 96 14.49 -0.49 7.00
CA ARG A 96 15.41 -0.32 8.14
C ARG A 96 14.77 0.41 9.33
N GLY A 97 13.47 0.73 9.26
CA GLY A 97 12.76 1.48 10.29
C GLY A 97 13.09 2.98 10.35
N GLN A 98 13.82 3.50 9.36
CA GLN A 98 14.27 4.89 9.33
C GLN A 98 13.23 5.80 8.65
N LEU A 99 12.04 5.91 9.25
CA LEU A 99 10.88 6.57 8.63
C LEU A 99 11.12 8.06 8.30
N SER A 100 11.83 8.80 9.17
CA SER A 100 12.17 10.21 8.91
C SER A 100 13.07 10.36 7.69
N GLN A 101 14.10 9.51 7.58
CA GLN A 101 15.03 9.53 6.44
C GLN A 101 14.33 9.04 5.15
N SER A 102 13.39 8.10 5.28
CA SER A 102 12.54 7.64 4.19
C SER A 102 11.67 8.77 3.63
N ALA A 103 11.01 9.56 4.49
CA ALA A 103 10.22 10.72 4.09
C ALA A 103 11.09 11.82 3.44
N GLN A 104 12.27 12.09 4.02
CA GLN A 104 13.21 13.09 3.48
C GLN A 104 13.69 12.71 2.07
N ALA A 105 14.02 11.42 1.87
CA ALA A 105 14.43 10.90 0.57
C ALA A 105 13.29 11.03 -0.46
N ASN A 106 12.10 10.54 -0.12
CA ASN A 106 10.91 10.68 -0.96
C ASN A 106 9.64 10.35 -0.14
N THR A 107 8.73 11.33 0.03
CA THR A 107 7.50 11.15 0.83
C THR A 107 6.52 10.23 0.11
N SER A 108 6.34 10.41 -1.20
CA SER A 108 5.53 9.50 -2.02
C SER A 108 6.05 8.05 -1.96
N GLY A 109 7.37 7.86 -1.93
CA GLY A 109 8.03 6.56 -1.75
C GLY A 109 7.70 5.91 -0.40
N LEU A 110 7.67 6.69 0.69
CA LEU A 110 7.28 6.20 2.02
C LEU A 110 5.80 5.76 2.06
N ILE A 111 4.91 6.58 1.51
CA ILE A 111 3.47 6.27 1.43
C ILE A 111 3.26 4.99 0.60
N LEU A 112 3.93 4.89 -0.54
CA LEU A 112 3.89 3.69 -1.37
C LEU A 112 4.40 2.46 -0.63
N ALA A 113 5.50 2.56 0.11
CA ALA A 113 6.03 1.46 0.91
C ALA A 113 5.03 1.00 1.99
N LEU A 114 4.35 1.93 2.67
CA LEU A 114 3.29 1.60 3.63
C LEU A 114 2.11 0.89 2.98
N VAL A 115 1.66 1.37 1.82
CA VAL A 115 0.59 0.75 1.04
C VAL A 115 0.99 -0.67 0.63
N CYS A 116 2.17 -0.86 0.06
CA CYS A 116 2.69 -2.17 -0.31
C CYS A 116 2.78 -3.11 0.90
N LEU A 117 3.24 -2.61 2.05
CA LEU A 117 3.31 -3.38 3.28
C LEU A 117 1.91 -3.82 3.76
N ALA A 118 0.90 -2.96 3.67
CA ALA A 118 -0.48 -3.28 4.05
C ALA A 118 -1.16 -4.24 3.05
N MET A 119 -0.82 -4.16 1.77
CA MET A 119 -1.37 -5.05 0.72
C MET A 119 -0.96 -6.51 0.90
N ILE A 120 0.23 -6.78 1.46
CA ILE A 120 0.72 -8.15 1.69
C ILE A 120 -0.22 -8.94 2.63
N PRO A 121 -0.45 -8.53 3.90
CA PRO A 121 -1.34 -9.25 4.80
C PRO A 121 -2.78 -9.26 4.28
N TRP A 122 -3.25 -8.18 3.64
CA TRP A 122 -4.58 -8.15 3.04
C TRP A 122 -4.77 -9.22 1.95
N SER A 123 -3.75 -9.43 1.10
CA SER A 123 -3.76 -10.47 0.07
C SER A 123 -3.82 -11.86 0.70
N TRP A 124 -3.03 -12.12 1.74
CA TRP A 124 -3.02 -13.41 2.45
C TRP A 124 -4.33 -13.69 3.20
N ILE A 125 -4.91 -12.69 3.87
CA ILE A 125 -6.22 -12.79 4.53
C ILE A 125 -7.31 -13.11 3.50
N SER A 126 -7.30 -12.43 2.35
CA SER A 126 -8.25 -12.68 1.26
C SER A 126 -8.14 -14.11 0.70
N VAL A 127 -6.91 -14.61 0.53
CA VAL A 127 -6.65 -16.01 0.10
C VAL A 127 -7.14 -17.01 1.16
N TYR A 128 -6.88 -16.77 2.44
CA TYR A 128 -7.27 -17.65 3.55
C TYR A 128 -8.79 -17.75 3.70
N HIS A 129 -9.50 -16.61 3.70
CA HIS A 129 -10.95 -16.57 3.84
C HIS A 129 -11.72 -16.92 2.55
N ARG A 130 -11.01 -17.11 1.42
CA ARG A 130 -11.58 -17.42 0.09
C ARG A 130 -12.61 -16.39 -0.39
N ARG A 131 -12.58 -15.17 0.17
CA ARG A 131 -13.49 -14.06 -0.10
C ARG A 131 -12.66 -12.79 -0.17
N LEU A 132 -12.96 -11.89 -1.12
CA LEU A 132 -12.37 -10.54 -1.07
C LEU A 132 -12.97 -9.82 0.12
N TRP A 133 -12.14 -9.61 1.15
CA TRP A 133 -12.55 -8.84 2.32
C TRP A 133 -12.46 -7.36 1.97
N LEU A 134 -13.56 -6.62 2.18
CA LEU A 134 -13.66 -5.15 2.09
C LEU A 134 -13.73 -4.50 0.70
N ILE A 135 -13.62 -5.26 -0.40
CA ILE A 135 -13.56 -4.69 -1.76
C ILE A 135 -14.60 -5.37 -2.67
N SER A 136 -15.66 -4.63 -3.00
CA SER A 136 -16.68 -5.05 -3.96
C SER A 136 -16.22 -4.89 -5.41
N ASN A 137 -15.35 -3.91 -5.69
CA ASN A 137 -14.79 -3.61 -7.02
C ASN A 137 -13.27 -3.39 -6.93
N PRO A 138 -12.45 -4.44 -7.16
CA PRO A 138 -10.99 -4.33 -7.03
C PRO A 138 -10.38 -3.37 -8.05
N GLU A 139 -10.96 -3.28 -9.25
CA GLU A 139 -10.52 -2.36 -10.30
C GLU A 139 -10.71 -0.90 -9.90
N LEU A 140 -11.88 -0.57 -9.34
CA LEU A 140 -12.18 0.78 -8.89
C LEU A 140 -11.34 1.16 -7.66
N CYS A 141 -11.13 0.23 -6.73
CA CYS A 141 -10.28 0.47 -5.56
C CYS A 141 -8.82 0.69 -5.96
N LEU A 142 -8.31 -0.13 -6.90
CA LEU A 142 -6.96 0.04 -7.47
C LEU A 142 -6.84 1.38 -8.22
N LEU A 143 -7.85 1.74 -9.01
CA LEU A 143 -7.89 3.04 -9.70
C LEU A 143 -7.82 4.20 -8.71
N TRP A 144 -8.66 4.21 -7.67
CA TRP A 144 -8.62 5.26 -6.64
C TRP A 144 -7.27 5.33 -5.93
N LEU A 145 -6.66 4.18 -5.64
CA LEU A 145 -5.35 4.10 -5.01
C LEU A 145 -4.24 4.66 -5.93
N ILE A 146 -4.24 4.29 -7.21
CA ILE A 146 -3.29 4.81 -8.20
C ILE A 146 -3.50 6.31 -8.41
N CYS A 147 -4.74 6.77 -8.56
CA CYS A 147 -5.06 8.19 -8.72
C CYS A 147 -4.63 8.98 -7.47
N GLY A 148 -4.88 8.46 -6.27
CA GLY A 148 -4.45 9.05 -5.01
C GLY A 148 -2.93 9.16 -4.90
N LEU A 149 -2.20 8.06 -5.12
CA LEU A 149 -0.74 8.05 -5.11
C LEU A 149 -0.14 9.00 -6.16
N THR A 150 -0.72 9.02 -7.36
CA THR A 150 -0.29 9.93 -8.44
C THR A 150 -0.54 11.38 -8.05
N SER A 151 -1.70 11.69 -7.49
CA SER A 151 -2.05 13.04 -7.03
C SER A 151 -1.11 13.51 -5.93
N ILE A 152 -0.82 12.66 -4.95
CA ILE A 152 0.15 12.95 -3.87
C ILE A 152 1.53 13.21 -4.47
N THR A 153 1.97 12.39 -5.42
CA THR A 153 3.28 12.54 -6.07
C THR A 153 3.37 13.85 -6.84
N VAL A 154 2.31 14.22 -7.58
CA VAL A 154 2.23 15.48 -8.33
C VAL A 154 2.17 16.68 -7.39
N MET A 155 1.41 16.61 -6.29
CA MET A 155 1.34 17.67 -5.29
C MET A 155 2.66 17.87 -4.56
N GLU A 156 3.32 16.79 -4.10
CA GLU A 156 4.65 16.88 -3.48
C GLU A 156 5.67 17.48 -4.46
N TRP A 157 5.60 17.09 -5.73
CA TRP A 157 6.49 17.63 -6.75
C TRP A 157 6.26 19.12 -7.01
N ALA A 158 4.99 19.54 -7.11
CA ALA A 158 4.64 20.94 -7.26
C ALA A 158 5.16 21.78 -6.07
N PHE A 159 5.02 21.27 -4.85
CA PHE A 159 5.57 21.92 -3.64
C PHE A 159 7.10 22.01 -3.66
N ARG A 160 7.80 20.96 -4.10
CA ARG A 160 9.28 20.95 -4.23
C ARG A 160 9.79 21.83 -5.39
N MET A 161 8.94 22.23 -6.32
CA MET A 161 9.31 23.17 -7.38
C MET A 161 9.12 24.63 -6.97
N THR A 162 8.22 24.92 -6.02
CA THR A 162 7.92 26.29 -5.58
C THR A 162 8.76 26.77 -4.39
N PHE A 163 9.37 25.86 -3.63
CA PHE A 163 10.27 26.12 -2.50
C PHE A 163 11.63 25.46 -2.71
#